data_AF-A0A9C9Z7N4-F1
#
_entry.id   AF-A0A9C9Z7N4-F1
#
_cell.length_a   1.000
_cell.length_b   1.000
_cell.length_c   1.000
_cell.angle_alpha   90.00
_cell.angle_beta   90.00
_cell.angle_gamma   90.00
#
_symmetry.space_group_name_H-M   'P 1'
#
loop_
_entity.id
_entity.type
_entity.pdbx_description
1 polymer ?
#
loop_
_entity_poly.entity_id
_entity_poly.type
_entity_poly.pdbx_seq_one_letter_code
_entity_poly.pdbx_strand_id
1 'polypeptide(L)'
;MFFTDDRNHFFRPLVGKYREQTLECLRQLYGQLYSAMADYRRTLNRVQVIEIFQEAITRTPVLEGEEGEPGVLVKSERERASWILNQLLEYGWLERLVDEATLQSSYAFTRVGRLFTQPMVETAGGHFRTRHRNTRNTRNALQSFLDKGEVYDLLDAFEYSERIVSDFSDVIAELDERTRDLVHDVEVQRASDEFFDFMEKRFTPDLAIRLTTDSVEKYR
;
A
#
# COMPACT_ATOMS: atom_id res chain seq x y z
N MET A 1 10.85 1.54 -14.34
CA MET A 1 12.03 0.93 -13.68
C MET A 1 11.66 0.66 -12.22
N PHE A 2 12.15 -0.40 -11.58
CA PHE A 2 11.75 -0.75 -10.21
C PHE A 2 12.30 0.21 -9.14
N PHE A 3 13.61 0.44 -9.17
CA PHE A 3 14.31 1.39 -8.30
C PHE A 3 14.14 2.81 -8.84
N THR A 4 13.13 3.52 -8.34
CA THR A 4 12.90 4.95 -8.57
C THR A 4 12.34 5.57 -7.29
N ASP A 5 12.56 6.87 -7.11
CA ASP A 5 11.98 7.66 -6.02
C ASP A 5 12.27 7.01 -4.65
N ASP A 6 11.22 6.78 -3.86
CA ASP A 6 11.26 6.18 -2.52
C ASP A 6 11.70 4.70 -2.55
N ARG A 7 11.72 4.05 -3.72
CA ARG A 7 12.07 2.63 -3.86
C ARG A 7 13.57 2.38 -4.07
N ASN A 8 14.42 3.40 -4.11
CA ASN A 8 15.87 3.23 -4.31
C ASN A 8 16.50 2.24 -3.30
N HIS A 9 16.00 2.25 -2.06
CA HIS A 9 16.40 1.31 -1.02
C HIS A 9 15.22 0.48 -0.52
N PHE A 10 14.34 0.05 -1.45
CA PHE A 10 13.10 -0.66 -1.14
C PHE A 10 13.25 -1.75 -0.07
N PHE A 11 14.30 -2.57 -0.14
CA PHE A 11 14.47 -3.70 0.79
C PHE A 11 15.03 -3.32 2.17
N ARG A 12 15.39 -2.06 2.41
CA ARG A 12 16.01 -1.61 3.68
C ARG A 12 15.19 -1.97 4.95
N PRO A 13 13.85 -1.88 4.98
CA PRO A 13 13.06 -2.28 6.16
C PRO A 13 13.21 -3.75 6.56
N LEU A 14 13.64 -4.61 5.62
CA LEU A 14 13.82 -6.04 5.81
C LEU A 14 15.30 -6.41 6.11
N VAL A 15 16.14 -5.41 6.35
CA VAL A 15 17.53 -5.57 6.75
C VAL A 15 17.68 -5.13 8.21
N GLY A 16 18.53 -5.83 8.97
CA GLY A 16 18.83 -5.53 10.38
C GLY A 16 18.09 -6.38 11.40
N LYS A 17 18.28 -6.07 12.69
CA LYS A 17 17.82 -6.89 13.81
C LYS A 17 16.29 -7.06 13.94
N TYR A 18 15.53 -6.10 13.42
CA TYR A 18 14.06 -6.11 13.47
C TYR A 18 13.39 -6.70 12.23
N ARG A 19 14.15 -7.23 11.26
CA ARG A 19 13.63 -7.73 9.98
C ARG A 19 12.47 -8.72 10.11
N GLU A 20 12.52 -9.62 11.09
CA GLU A 20 11.44 -10.59 11.33
C GLU A 20 10.17 -9.91 11.85
N GLN A 21 10.33 -8.92 12.74
CA GLN A 21 9.21 -8.13 13.23
C GLN A 21 8.59 -7.27 12.12
N THR A 22 9.42 -6.65 11.26
CA THR A 22 8.94 -5.93 10.08
C THR A 22 8.14 -6.86 9.16
N LEU A 23 8.65 -8.07 8.92
CA LEU A 23 7.98 -9.08 8.10
C LEU A 23 6.62 -9.48 8.68
N GLU A 24 6.55 -9.75 9.99
CA GLU A 24 5.28 -10.07 10.66
C GLU A 24 4.29 -8.89 10.58
N CYS A 25 4.75 -7.65 10.81
CA CYS A 25 3.91 -6.45 10.66
C CYS A 25 3.28 -6.36 9.26
N LEU A 26 4.07 -6.61 8.20
CA LEU A 26 3.58 -6.65 6.82
C LEU A 26 2.56 -7.78 6.62
N ARG A 27 2.82 -8.99 7.13
CA ARG A 27 1.91 -10.14 7.02
C ARG A 27 0.57 -9.87 7.69
N GLN A 28 0.57 -9.35 8.92
CA GLN A 28 -0.68 -9.05 9.63
C GLN A 28 -1.48 -7.93 8.96
N LEU A 29 -0.81 -6.85 8.53
CA LEU A 29 -1.47 -5.77 7.82
C LEU A 29 -2.05 -6.24 6.49
N TYR A 30 -1.33 -7.09 5.75
CA TYR A 30 -1.82 -7.71 4.53
C TYR A 30 -3.06 -8.57 4.79
N GLY A 31 -3.03 -9.39 5.85
CA GLY A 31 -4.19 -10.18 6.26
C GLY A 31 -5.42 -9.32 6.57
N GLN A 32 -5.25 -8.20 7.27
CA GLN A 32 -6.35 -7.29 7.60
C GLN A 32 -6.96 -6.60 6.38
N LEU A 33 -6.18 -6.38 5.31
CA LEU A 33 -6.62 -5.63 4.14
C LEU A 33 -7.06 -6.51 2.96
N TYR A 34 -6.54 -7.74 2.85
CA TYR A 34 -6.70 -8.56 1.64
C TYR A 34 -7.08 -10.03 1.90
N SER A 35 -7.28 -10.45 3.15
CA SER A 35 -7.76 -11.81 3.45
C SER A 35 -9.29 -11.92 3.36
N ALA A 36 -9.82 -13.13 3.49
CA ALA A 36 -11.26 -13.39 3.61
C ALA A 36 -11.94 -12.69 4.80
N MET A 37 -11.15 -12.26 5.81
CA MET A 37 -11.64 -11.51 6.96
C MET A 37 -11.43 -9.99 6.82
N ALA A 38 -10.95 -9.52 5.66
CA ALA A 38 -10.69 -8.10 5.46
C ALA A 38 -11.99 -7.28 5.52
N ASP A 39 -11.97 -6.22 6.32
CA ASP A 39 -13.05 -5.24 6.36
C ASP A 39 -12.85 -4.23 5.22
N TYR A 40 -13.32 -4.59 4.02
CA TYR A 40 -13.20 -3.77 2.79
C TYR A 40 -13.81 -2.37 2.88
N ARG A 41 -14.58 -2.07 3.92
CA ARG A 41 -15.17 -0.75 4.14
C ARG A 41 -14.33 0.13 5.06
N ARG A 42 -13.26 -0.39 5.67
CA ARG A 42 -12.51 0.29 6.71
C ARG A 42 -11.14 0.72 6.21
N THR A 43 -10.99 2.02 6.00
CA THR A 43 -9.67 2.64 5.85
C THR A 43 -8.93 2.60 7.18
N LEU A 44 -7.68 2.13 7.19
CA LEU A 44 -6.88 2.08 8.41
C LEU A 44 -6.24 3.43 8.69
N ASN A 45 -6.53 4.01 9.85
CA ASN A 45 -5.84 5.19 10.34
C ASN A 45 -4.52 4.82 11.04
N ARG A 46 -3.71 5.83 11.39
CA ARG A 46 -2.40 5.59 12.01
C ARG A 46 -2.50 4.77 13.29
N VAL A 47 -3.48 5.05 14.15
CA VAL A 47 -3.62 4.39 15.45
C VAL A 47 -3.85 2.89 15.24
N GLN A 48 -4.75 2.53 14.34
CA GLN A 48 -5.07 1.14 14.02
C GLN A 48 -3.87 0.39 13.44
N VAL A 49 -3.11 1.02 12.54
CA VAL A 49 -1.88 0.39 12.00
C VAL A 49 -0.85 0.15 13.10
N ILE A 50 -0.69 1.10 14.02
CA ILE A 50 0.22 0.93 15.16
C ILE A 50 -0.24 -0.22 16.06
N GLU A 51 -1.54 -0.35 16.35
CA GLU A 51 -2.07 -1.46 17.16
C GLU A 51 -1.79 -2.82 16.51
N ILE A 52 -2.04 -2.96 15.21
CA ILE A 52 -1.71 -4.17 14.43
C ILE A 52 -0.21 -4.47 14.53
N PHE A 53 0.63 -3.45 14.38
CA PHE A 53 2.08 -3.63 14.45
C PHE A 53 2.56 -4.00 15.85
N GLN A 54 1.95 -3.45 16.90
CA GLN A 54 2.28 -3.82 18.27
C GLN A 54 1.96 -5.30 18.53
N GLU A 55 0.79 -5.77 18.11
CA GLU A 55 0.42 -7.19 18.24
C GLU A 55 1.43 -8.12 17.53
N ALA A 56 1.83 -7.76 16.31
CA ALA A 56 2.87 -8.47 15.56
C ALA A 56 4.22 -8.48 16.30
N ILE A 57 4.65 -7.33 16.82
CA ILE A 57 5.93 -7.16 17.53
C ILE A 57 5.97 -7.98 18.83
N THR A 58 4.89 -7.99 19.60
CA THR A 58 4.82 -8.72 20.88
C THR A 58 4.95 -10.24 20.68
N ARG A 59 4.44 -10.75 19.55
CA ARG A 59 4.46 -12.19 19.24
C ARG A 59 5.74 -12.64 18.52
N THR A 60 6.55 -11.71 18.03
CA THR A 60 7.69 -12.02 17.15
C THR A 60 9.01 -11.72 17.85
N PRO A 61 9.91 -12.71 18.02
CA PRO A 61 11.21 -12.47 18.62
C PRO A 61 12.07 -11.54 17.77
N VAL A 62 12.96 -10.78 18.44
CA VAL A 62 14.00 -10.00 17.78
C VAL A 62 15.15 -10.92 17.41
N LEU A 63 15.68 -10.79 16.20
CA LEU A 63 16.84 -11.58 15.77
C LEU A 63 18.13 -10.97 16.34
N GLU A 64 19.13 -11.82 16.57
CA GLU A 64 20.46 -11.35 16.92
C GLU A 64 21.01 -10.52 15.75
N GLY A 65 21.38 -9.26 16.04
CA GLY A 65 21.99 -8.35 15.07
C GLY A 65 23.51 -8.59 14.98
N GLU A 66 24.11 -8.23 13.84
CA GLU A 66 25.57 -8.17 13.75
C GLU A 66 26.10 -7.05 14.68
N GLU A 67 27.17 -7.35 15.42
CA GLU A 67 27.86 -6.38 16.30
C GLU A 67 28.35 -5.19 15.47
N GLY A 68 27.64 -4.07 15.52
CA GLY A 68 28.03 -2.87 14.77
C GLY A 68 26.89 -1.92 14.40
N GLU A 69 25.63 -2.31 14.51
CA GLU A 69 24.51 -1.36 14.33
C GLU A 69 24.50 -0.35 15.50
N PRO A 70 24.74 0.96 15.25
CA PRO A 70 24.73 1.96 16.31
C PRO A 70 23.37 1.91 17.01
N GLY A 71 23.45 1.78 18.33
CA GLY A 71 22.34 1.43 19.21
C GLY A 71 21.04 2.15 18.88
N VAL A 72 20.12 1.43 18.23
CA VAL A 72 18.71 1.75 18.38
C VAL A 72 18.38 1.43 19.83
N LEU A 73 18.26 2.48 20.65
CA LEU A 73 17.65 2.49 21.97
C LEU A 73 16.55 1.44 22.05
N VAL A 74 16.43 0.73 23.18
CA VAL A 74 15.32 -0.20 23.41
C VAL A 74 14.02 0.59 23.31
N LYS A 75 13.43 0.62 22.12
CA LYS A 75 12.15 1.26 21.84
C LYS A 75 11.07 0.42 22.49
N SER A 76 10.14 1.09 23.17
CA SER A 76 8.86 0.49 23.53
C SER A 76 8.21 -0.12 22.28
N GLU A 77 7.32 -1.10 22.45
CA GLU A 77 6.64 -1.74 21.30
C GLU A 77 5.91 -0.72 20.42
N ARG A 78 5.31 0.31 21.04
CA ARG A 78 4.61 1.40 20.34
C ARG A 78 5.56 2.29 19.53
N GLU A 79 6.71 2.65 20.10
CA GLU A 79 7.74 3.42 19.39
C GLU A 79 8.36 2.60 18.27
N ARG A 80 8.51 1.29 18.48
CA ARG A 80 9.00 0.37 17.46
C ARG A 80 8.01 0.21 16.32
N ALA A 81 6.73 0.00 16.61
CA ALA A 81 5.66 0.00 15.62
C ALA A 81 5.64 1.31 14.81
N SER A 82 5.78 2.45 15.50
CA SER A 82 5.84 3.77 14.84
C SER A 82 7.07 3.91 13.95
N TRP A 83 8.21 3.39 14.38
CA TRP A 83 9.43 3.39 13.59
C TRP A 83 9.32 2.48 12.36
N ILE A 84 8.80 1.24 12.52
CA ILE A 84 8.57 0.31 11.40
C ILE A 84 7.62 0.95 10.38
N LEU A 85 6.49 1.52 10.83
CA LEU A 85 5.55 2.20 9.94
C LEU A 85 6.22 3.31 9.14
N ASN A 86 7.02 4.16 9.79
CA ASN A 86 7.71 5.24 9.11
C ASN A 86 8.75 4.72 8.09
N GLN A 87 9.48 3.64 8.41
CA GLN A 87 10.39 3.00 7.44
C GLN A 87 9.63 2.42 6.24
N LEU A 88 8.50 1.76 6.47
CA LEU A 88 7.70 1.19 5.38
C LEU A 88 7.11 2.27 4.45
N LEU A 89 6.77 3.44 5.00
CA LEU A 89 6.38 4.60 4.19
C LEU A 89 7.57 5.18 3.43
N GLU A 90 8.70 5.40 4.10
CA GLU A 90 9.93 5.97 3.52
C GLU A 90 10.48 5.15 2.37
N TYR A 91 10.40 3.82 2.44
CA TYR A 91 10.94 2.91 1.43
C TYR A 91 9.87 2.37 0.46
N GLY A 92 8.70 3.00 0.40
CA GLY A 92 7.69 2.73 -0.63
C GLY A 92 6.96 1.39 -0.50
N TRP A 93 6.91 0.78 0.68
CA TRP A 93 6.06 -0.39 0.96
C TRP A 93 4.61 0.01 1.22
N LEU A 94 4.43 1.09 1.98
CA LEU A 94 3.14 1.66 2.32
C LEU A 94 3.04 3.08 1.80
N GLU A 95 1.83 3.56 1.64
CA GLU A 95 1.50 4.94 1.31
C GLU A 95 0.52 5.52 2.32
N ARG A 96 0.60 6.85 2.49
CA ARG A 96 -0.37 7.61 3.26
C ARG A 96 -1.31 8.32 2.29
N LEU A 97 -2.58 7.96 2.34
CA LEU A 97 -3.63 8.55 1.53
C LEU A 97 -4.38 9.58 2.36
N VAL A 98 -4.44 10.81 1.88
CA VAL A 98 -5.19 11.89 2.54
C VAL A 98 -6.48 12.10 1.78
N ASP A 99 -7.60 11.92 2.46
CA ASP A 99 -8.89 12.32 1.92
C ASP A 99 -9.02 13.85 2.10
N GLU A 100 -9.09 14.58 0.98
CA GLU A 100 -9.17 16.04 0.99
C GLU A 100 -10.50 16.56 1.55
N ALA A 101 -11.58 15.78 1.45
CA ALA A 101 -12.89 16.17 1.94
C ALA A 101 -13.03 15.97 3.46
N THR A 102 -12.50 14.87 3.99
CA THR A 102 -12.58 14.57 5.43
C THR A 102 -11.33 14.95 6.22
N LEU A 103 -10.24 15.30 5.52
CA LEU A 103 -8.89 15.52 6.07
C LEU A 103 -8.35 14.34 6.88
N GLN A 104 -8.91 13.15 6.66
CA GLN A 104 -8.46 11.93 7.32
C GLN A 104 -7.34 11.28 6.53
N SER A 105 -6.28 10.88 7.25
CA SER A 105 -5.19 10.09 6.67
C SER A 105 -5.47 8.60 6.89
N SER A 106 -5.44 7.85 5.80
CA SER A 106 -5.44 6.39 5.79
C SER A 106 -4.11 5.84 5.28
N TYR A 107 -3.84 4.58 5.60
CA TYR A 107 -2.60 3.90 5.29
C TYR A 107 -2.91 2.63 4.51
N ALA A 108 -2.27 2.49 3.35
CA ALA A 108 -2.47 1.36 2.45
C ALA A 108 -1.12 0.83 1.95
N PHE A 109 -1.13 -0.36 1.37
CA PHE A 109 0.04 -0.83 0.62
C PHE A 109 0.16 -0.05 -0.68
N THR A 110 1.38 0.31 -1.05
CA THR A 110 1.66 0.62 -2.45
C THR A 110 1.46 -0.65 -3.27
N ARG A 111 1.21 -0.51 -4.57
CA ARG A 111 1.14 -1.66 -5.49
C ARG A 111 2.34 -2.60 -5.34
N VAL A 112 3.54 -2.02 -5.27
CA VAL A 112 4.79 -2.78 -5.14
C VAL A 112 4.86 -3.46 -3.77
N GLY A 113 4.61 -2.72 -2.67
CA GLY A 113 4.61 -3.29 -1.33
C GLY A 113 3.66 -4.48 -1.20
N ARG A 114 2.45 -4.37 -1.76
CA ARG A 114 1.46 -5.47 -1.81
C ARG A 114 2.01 -6.69 -2.55
N LEU A 115 2.53 -6.51 -3.77
CA LEU A 115 3.05 -7.61 -4.59
C LEU A 115 4.23 -8.34 -3.95
N PHE A 116 5.09 -7.63 -3.20
CA PHE A 116 6.21 -8.25 -2.49
C PHE A 116 5.80 -8.90 -1.16
N THR A 117 4.74 -8.42 -0.53
CA THR A 117 4.23 -8.97 0.74
C THR A 117 3.40 -10.24 0.52
N GLN A 118 2.66 -10.30 -0.59
CA GLN A 118 1.81 -11.44 -0.95
C GLN A 118 2.55 -12.80 -0.87
N PRO A 119 3.70 -13.01 -1.55
CA PRO A 119 4.46 -14.26 -1.44
C PRO A 119 4.89 -14.61 -0.02
N MET A 120 5.22 -13.60 0.81
CA MET A 120 5.66 -13.80 2.20
C MET A 120 4.54 -14.39 3.06
N VAL A 121 3.29 -13.94 2.83
CA VAL A 121 2.09 -14.48 3.47
C VAL A 121 1.84 -15.92 3.03
N GLU A 122 1.95 -16.21 1.73
CA GLU A 122 1.76 -17.57 1.20
C GLU A 122 2.79 -18.57 1.67
N THR A 123 4.07 -18.17 1.77
CA THR A 123 5.12 -19.05 2.29
C THR A 123 4.91 -19.40 3.75
N ALA A 124 4.25 -18.52 4.52
CA ALA A 124 3.87 -18.82 5.90
C ALA A 124 2.64 -19.76 5.98
N GLY A 125 1.70 -19.66 5.02
CA GLY A 125 0.47 -20.47 4.98
C GLY A 125 0.63 -21.86 4.33
N GLY A 126 1.71 -22.08 3.56
CA GLY A 126 1.88 -23.27 2.74
C GLY A 126 0.90 -23.31 1.57
N HIS A 127 1.30 -23.89 0.45
CA HIS A 127 0.49 -24.19 -0.76
C HIS A 127 0.46 -23.12 -1.86
N PHE A 128 1.14 -23.48 -2.96
CA PHE A 128 1.36 -22.72 -4.20
C PHE A 128 0.14 -22.76 -5.14
N ARG A 129 -0.07 -21.69 -5.91
CA ARG A 129 -1.34 -21.27 -6.55
C ARG A 129 -1.55 -21.70 -8.02
N THR A 130 -2.84 -21.79 -8.42
CA THR A 130 -3.29 -21.49 -9.80
C THR A 130 -4.54 -20.58 -9.78
N ARG A 131 -4.51 -19.47 -10.53
CA ARG A 131 -5.41 -18.29 -10.38
C ARG A 131 -6.76 -18.32 -11.13
N HIS A 132 -7.16 -19.42 -11.75
CA HIS A 132 -8.36 -19.42 -12.60
C HIS A 132 -9.31 -20.62 -12.41
N ARG A 133 -9.11 -21.41 -11.35
CA ARG A 133 -9.98 -22.57 -11.05
C ARG A 133 -10.69 -22.48 -9.70
N ASN A 134 -10.44 -21.44 -8.90
CA ASN A 134 -10.88 -21.38 -7.51
C ASN A 134 -12.41 -21.41 -7.37
N THR A 135 -13.18 -20.65 -8.15
CA THR A 135 -14.66 -20.69 -8.09
C THR A 135 -15.26 -22.07 -8.41
N ARG A 136 -14.72 -22.75 -9.44
CA ARG A 136 -15.18 -24.10 -9.80
C ARG A 136 -14.74 -25.12 -8.75
N ASN A 137 -13.53 -24.98 -8.23
CA ASN A 137 -12.96 -25.85 -7.20
C ASN A 137 -13.73 -25.72 -5.89
N THR A 138 -14.04 -24.49 -5.42
CA THR A 138 -14.92 -24.25 -4.27
C THR A 138 -16.26 -24.95 -4.46
N ARG A 139 -16.93 -24.74 -5.61
CA ARG A 139 -18.22 -25.37 -5.88
C ARG A 139 -18.12 -26.90 -5.86
N ASN A 140 -17.10 -27.47 -6.48
CA ASN A 140 -16.91 -28.91 -6.57
C ASN A 140 -16.58 -29.53 -5.21
N ALA A 141 -15.76 -28.87 -4.39
CA ALA A 141 -15.40 -29.31 -3.05
C ALA A 141 -16.62 -29.24 -2.11
N LEU A 142 -17.40 -28.16 -2.15
CA LEU A 142 -18.67 -28.07 -1.42
C LEU A 142 -19.67 -29.16 -1.84
N GLN A 143 -19.77 -29.43 -3.14
CA GLN A 143 -20.65 -30.50 -3.63
C GLN A 143 -20.17 -31.88 -3.15
N SER A 144 -18.86 -32.15 -3.20
CA SER A 144 -18.29 -33.41 -2.70
C SER A 144 -18.53 -33.57 -1.19
N PHE A 145 -18.40 -32.49 -0.41
CA PHE A 145 -18.75 -32.49 1.01
C PHE A 145 -20.23 -32.79 1.24
N LEU A 146 -21.14 -32.16 0.49
CA LEU A 146 -22.58 -32.43 0.60
C LEU A 146 -22.93 -33.88 0.25
N ASP A 147 -22.25 -34.45 -0.74
CA ASP A 147 -22.54 -35.80 -1.23
C ASP A 147 -21.92 -36.90 -0.35
N LYS A 148 -20.71 -36.67 0.19
CA LYS A 148 -19.90 -37.71 0.88
C LYS A 148 -19.66 -37.44 2.37
N GLY A 149 -19.84 -36.20 2.84
CA GLY A 149 -19.58 -35.79 4.22
C GLY A 149 -18.11 -35.70 4.61
N GLU A 150 -17.17 -35.67 3.66
CA GLU A 150 -15.73 -35.61 3.94
C GLU A 150 -15.29 -34.22 4.42
N VAL A 151 -14.90 -34.09 5.69
CA VAL A 151 -14.52 -32.80 6.30
C VAL A 151 -13.36 -32.11 5.57
N TYR A 152 -12.45 -32.88 4.97
CA TYR A 152 -11.35 -32.33 4.19
C TYR A 152 -11.84 -31.57 2.95
N ASP A 153 -12.90 -32.04 2.28
CA ASP A 153 -13.51 -31.32 1.15
C ASP A 153 -14.08 -29.96 1.59
N LEU A 154 -14.55 -29.84 2.85
CA LEU A 154 -15.01 -28.57 3.40
C LEU A 154 -13.84 -27.60 3.68
N LEU A 155 -12.70 -28.12 4.18
CA LEU A 155 -11.49 -27.33 4.39
C LEU A 155 -10.91 -26.85 3.05
N ASP A 156 -10.87 -27.72 2.05
CA ASP A 156 -10.46 -27.37 0.68
C ASP A 156 -11.39 -26.31 0.08
N ALA A 157 -12.71 -26.46 0.26
CA ALA A 157 -13.68 -25.46 -0.18
C ALA A 157 -13.43 -24.08 0.45
N PHE A 158 -13.14 -24.06 1.76
CA PHE A 158 -12.79 -22.84 2.48
C PHE A 158 -11.51 -22.22 1.90
N GLU A 159 -10.45 -22.98 1.72
CA GLU A 159 -9.18 -22.51 1.14
C GLU A 159 -9.37 -21.98 -0.30
N TYR A 160 -10.14 -22.66 -1.14
CA TYR A 160 -10.48 -22.17 -2.47
C TYR A 160 -11.27 -20.85 -2.40
N SER A 161 -12.15 -20.69 -1.41
CA SER A 161 -12.92 -19.46 -1.22
C SER A 161 -12.06 -18.27 -0.80
N GLU A 162 -11.07 -18.48 0.07
CA GLU A 162 -10.11 -17.44 0.44
C GLU A 162 -9.30 -16.96 -0.78
N ARG A 163 -8.96 -17.87 -1.69
CA ARG A 163 -8.28 -17.53 -2.95
C ARG A 163 -9.14 -16.67 -3.87
N ILE A 164 -10.44 -16.95 -3.98
CA ILE A 164 -11.38 -16.11 -4.73
C ILE A 164 -11.40 -14.69 -4.15
N VAL A 165 -11.41 -14.56 -2.81
CA VAL A 165 -11.41 -13.26 -2.14
C VAL A 165 -10.11 -12.50 -2.40
N SER A 166 -8.95 -13.17 -2.35
CA SER A 166 -7.67 -12.57 -2.74
C SER A 166 -7.67 -12.10 -4.19
N ASP A 167 -8.20 -12.91 -5.12
CA ASP A 167 -8.27 -12.57 -6.55
C ASP A 167 -9.14 -11.30 -6.76
N PHE A 168 -10.29 -11.20 -6.09
CA PHE A 168 -11.13 -9.98 -6.14
C PHE A 168 -10.48 -8.78 -5.47
N SER A 169 -9.83 -8.96 -4.34
CA SER A 169 -9.07 -7.90 -3.66
C SER A 169 -8.00 -7.33 -4.59
N ASP A 170 -7.36 -8.20 -5.37
CA ASP A 170 -6.34 -7.78 -6.32
C ASP A 170 -6.90 -6.91 -7.45
N VAL A 171 -8.07 -7.29 -7.99
CA VAL A 171 -8.80 -6.53 -9.02
C VAL A 171 -9.34 -5.20 -8.47
N ILE A 172 -9.87 -5.18 -7.25
CA ILE A 172 -10.37 -3.94 -6.61
C ILE A 172 -9.23 -2.94 -6.44
N ALA A 173 -8.08 -3.39 -5.93
CA ALA A 173 -6.93 -2.52 -5.77
C ALA A 173 -6.40 -1.97 -7.11
N GLU A 174 -6.45 -2.76 -8.19
CA GLU A 174 -6.11 -2.28 -9.55
C GLU A 174 -7.11 -1.24 -10.05
N LEU A 175 -8.41 -1.42 -9.79
CA LEU A 175 -9.45 -0.47 -10.14
C LEU A 175 -9.32 0.84 -9.35
N ASP A 176 -9.03 0.76 -8.05
CA ASP A 176 -8.82 1.94 -7.21
C ASP A 176 -7.58 2.74 -7.67
N GLU A 177 -6.48 2.06 -8.01
CA GLU A 177 -5.28 2.68 -8.58
C GLU A 177 -5.61 3.40 -9.90
N ARG A 178 -6.27 2.72 -10.84
CA ARG A 178 -6.69 3.35 -12.11
C ARG A 178 -7.63 4.53 -11.90
N THR A 179 -8.51 4.46 -10.91
CA THR A 179 -9.43 5.55 -10.60
C THR A 179 -8.64 6.76 -10.07
N ARG A 180 -7.65 6.55 -9.20
CA ARG A 180 -6.77 7.62 -8.72
C ARG A 180 -5.94 8.23 -9.84
N ASP A 181 -5.35 7.40 -10.70
CA ASP A 181 -4.58 7.86 -11.87
C ASP A 181 -5.45 8.71 -12.79
N LEU A 182 -6.67 8.26 -13.10
CA LEU A 182 -7.63 9.02 -13.92
C LEU A 182 -8.05 10.34 -13.27
N VAL A 183 -8.30 10.36 -11.96
CA VAL A 183 -8.63 11.60 -11.23
C VAL A 183 -7.47 12.57 -11.27
N HIS A 184 -6.25 12.09 -11.00
CA HIS A 184 -5.03 12.88 -11.07
C HIS A 184 -4.82 13.46 -12.48
N ASP A 185 -4.99 12.65 -13.53
CA ASP A 185 -4.83 13.09 -14.92
C ASP A 185 -5.87 14.17 -15.31
N VAL A 186 -7.12 14.02 -14.86
CA VAL A 186 -8.17 15.04 -15.06
C VAL A 186 -7.87 16.33 -14.32
N GLU A 187 -7.35 16.25 -13.10
CA GLU A 187 -6.91 17.41 -12.31
C GLU A 187 -5.73 18.12 -12.97
N VAL A 188 -4.73 17.37 -13.44
CA VAL A 188 -3.58 17.93 -14.18
C VAL A 188 -4.04 18.59 -15.47
N GLN A 189 -4.98 17.99 -16.19
CA GLN A 189 -5.48 18.55 -17.43
C GLN A 189 -6.27 19.84 -17.20
N ARG A 190 -7.14 19.89 -16.19
CA ARG A 190 -7.83 21.13 -15.78
C ARG A 190 -6.85 22.20 -15.29
N ALA A 191 -5.88 21.84 -14.46
CA ALA A 191 -4.86 22.77 -13.97
C ALA A 191 -3.97 23.29 -15.11
N SER A 192 -3.68 22.45 -16.11
CA SER A 192 -2.94 22.84 -17.31
C SER A 192 -3.76 23.80 -18.17
N ASP A 193 -5.05 23.54 -18.37
CA ASP A 193 -5.95 24.44 -19.11
C ASP A 193 -6.06 25.79 -18.41
N GLU A 194 -6.23 25.82 -17.09
CA GLU A 194 -6.24 27.06 -16.28
C GLU A 194 -4.90 27.80 -16.32
N PHE A 195 -3.77 27.08 -16.31
CA PHE A 195 -2.44 27.66 -16.44
C PHE A 195 -2.22 28.29 -17.82
N PHE A 196 -2.62 27.61 -18.92
CA PHE A 196 -2.55 28.18 -20.26
C PHE A 196 -3.47 29.39 -20.42
N ASP A 197 -4.69 29.32 -19.88
CA ASP A 197 -5.61 30.46 -19.85
C ASP A 197 -5.02 31.67 -19.09
N PHE A 198 -4.36 31.44 -17.95
CA PHE A 198 -3.66 32.49 -17.22
C PHE A 198 -2.48 33.08 -18.02
N MET A 199 -1.68 32.21 -18.65
CA MET A 199 -0.55 32.63 -19.49
C MET A 199 -1.00 33.50 -20.67
N GLU A 200 -2.10 33.11 -21.33
CA GLU A 200 -2.62 33.81 -22.51
C GLU A 200 -3.38 35.09 -22.14
N LYS A 201 -4.30 35.02 -21.17
CA LYS A 201 -5.23 36.12 -20.88
C LYS A 201 -4.66 37.16 -19.93
N ARG A 202 -3.65 36.83 -19.12
CA ARG A 202 -3.15 37.72 -18.06
C ARG A 202 -1.65 37.96 -18.11
N PHE A 203 -0.85 36.90 -18.19
CA PHE A 203 0.61 37.03 -18.11
C PHE A 203 1.19 37.72 -19.36
N THR A 204 0.80 37.29 -20.56
CA THR A 204 1.30 37.86 -21.81
C THR A 204 0.92 39.34 -22.00
N PRO A 205 -0.35 39.75 -21.73
CA PRO A 205 -0.74 41.16 -21.75
C PRO A 205 0.00 42.03 -20.72
N ASP A 206 0.11 41.56 -19.47
CA ASP A 206 0.79 42.33 -18.40
C ASP A 206 2.30 42.46 -18.68
N LEU A 207 2.93 41.40 -19.21
CA LEU A 207 4.33 41.43 -19.63
C LEU A 207 4.54 42.40 -20.80
N ALA A 208 3.65 42.38 -21.80
CA ALA A 208 3.70 43.30 -22.94
C ALA A 208 3.58 44.76 -22.47
N ILE A 209 2.64 45.07 -21.56
CA ILE A 209 2.50 46.41 -20.99
C ILE A 209 3.80 46.83 -20.30
N ARG A 210 4.36 45.98 -19.42
CA ARG A 210 5.61 46.28 -18.70
C ARG A 210 6.79 46.51 -19.64
N LEU A 211 6.94 45.69 -20.68
CA LEU A 211 7.97 45.86 -21.70
C LEU A 211 7.80 47.15 -22.51
N THR A 212 6.55 47.54 -22.80
CA THR A 212 6.27 48.83 -23.45
C THR A 212 6.62 50.01 -22.53
N THR A 213 6.27 49.93 -21.25
CA THR A 213 6.57 50.97 -20.25
C THR A 213 8.09 51.14 -20.06
N ASP A 214 8.85 50.04 -19.99
CA ASP A 214 10.32 50.08 -19.90
C ASP A 214 10.99 50.61 -21.18
N SER A 215 10.34 50.48 -22.35
CA SER A 215 10.89 50.98 -23.61
C SER A 215 10.74 52.50 -23.79
N VAL A 216 9.71 53.10 -23.19
CA VAL A 216 9.39 54.54 -23.33
C VAL A 216 10.25 55.41 -22.40
N GLU A 217 10.71 54.90 -21.26
CA GLU A 217 11.58 55.64 -20.34
C GLU A 217 13.04 55.74 -20.79
N LYS A 218 13.47 54.99 -21.82
CA LYS A 218 14.85 55.05 -22.34
C LYS A 218 15.13 56.19 -23.34
N TYR A 219 14.12 56.95 -23.76
CA TYR A 219 14.26 58.02 -24.76
C TYR A 219 13.71 59.40 -24.31
N ARG A 220 13.74 59.69 -22.99
CA ARG A 220 13.48 61.04 -22.47
C ARG A 220 14.70 61.65 -21.80
#